data_AF-A0A1H3RTH3-F1
#
_entry.id   AF-A0A1H3RTH3-F1
#
_cell.length_a   1.000
_cell.length_b   1.000
_cell.length_c   1.000
_cell.angle_alpha   90.00
_cell.angle_beta   90.00
_cell.angle_gamma   90.00
#
_symmetry.space_group_name_H-M   'P 1'
#
loop_
_entity.id
_entity.type
_entity.pdbx_description
1 polymer ?
#
loop_
_entity_poly.entity_id
_entity_poly.type
_entity_poly.pdbx_seq_one_letter_code
_entity_poly.pdbx_strand_id
1 'polypeptide(L)'
;MSYLPDLEAYLADLLRNRERLAATLEADDWAKAEAMPSDDEIRRVRRLIARIKNGIDELDDTQRAEFDQAVAVLRRGRQGGVLLGMPRIQPPLPDPRPERSA
;
A
#
# COMPACT_ATOMS: atom_id res chain seq x y z
N MET A 1 8.11 -8.61 2.14
CA MET A 1 7.50 -7.27 2.16
C MET A 1 6.14 -7.39 1.50
N SER A 2 5.12 -6.69 1.99
CA SER A 2 3.82 -6.64 1.31
C SER A 2 3.82 -5.39 0.44
N TYR A 3 3.63 -5.56 -0.87
CA TYR A 3 3.60 -4.45 -1.84
C TYR A 3 2.20 -3.83 -1.95
N LEU A 4 1.18 -4.43 -1.33
CA LEU A 4 -0.19 -3.95 -1.38
C LEU A 4 -0.37 -2.56 -0.71
N PRO A 5 0.18 -2.30 0.50
CA PRO A 5 0.10 -0.97 1.12
C PRO A 5 0.74 0.11 0.24
N ASP A 6 1.87 -0.21 -0.40
CA ASP A 6 2.57 0.72 -1.30
C ASP A 6 1.75 1.01 -2.55
N LEU A 7 1.09 0.00 -3.12
CA LEU A 7 0.19 0.17 -4.27
C LEU A 7 -1.06 0.99 -3.90
N GLU A 8 -1.60 0.83 -2.70
CA GLU A 8 -2.74 1.61 -2.21
C GLU A 8 -2.35 3.08 -1.96
N ALA A 9 -1.17 3.32 -1.37
CA ALA A 9 -0.62 4.67 -1.21
C ALA A 9 -0.37 5.32 -2.57
N TYR A 10 0.23 4.59 -3.50
CA TYR A 10 0.47 5.08 -4.86
C TYR A 10 -0.82 5.43 -5.61
N LEU A 11 -1.86 4.60 -5.48
CA LEU A 11 -3.17 4.91 -6.06
C LEU A 11 -3.78 6.18 -5.47
N ALA A 12 -3.65 6.40 -4.16
CA ALA A 12 -4.13 7.61 -3.51
C ALA A 12 -3.41 8.86 -4.03
N ASP A 13 -2.09 8.80 -4.21
CA ASP A 13 -1.30 9.90 -4.76
C ASP A 13 -1.67 10.22 -6.22
N LEU A 14 -1.89 9.20 -7.06
CA LEU A 14 -2.34 9.38 -8.44
C LEU A 14 -3.69 10.10 -8.51
N LEU A 15 -4.65 9.71 -7.68
CA LEU A 15 -5.98 10.32 -7.63
C LEU A 15 -5.93 11.76 -7.14
N ARG A 16 -5.14 12.01 -6.10
CA ARG A 16 -4.94 13.35 -5.54
C ARG A 16 -4.28 14.30 -6.55
N ASN A 17 -3.25 13.83 -7.25
CA ASN A 17 -2.58 14.65 -8.26
C ASN A 17 -3.52 14.97 -9.44
N ARG A 18 -4.36 14.01 -9.85
CA ARG A 18 -5.39 14.24 -10.88
C ARG A 18 -6.38 15.30 -10.46
N GLU A 19 -6.92 15.21 -9.25
CA GLU A 19 -7.89 16.20 -8.74
C GLU A 19 -7.27 17.60 -8.67
N ARG A 20 -6.04 17.71 -8.17
CA ARG A 20 -5.30 18.97 -8.15
C ARG A 20 -5.12 19.57 -9.54
N LEU A 21 -4.69 18.76 -10.52
CA LEU A 21 -4.45 19.23 -11.88
C LEU A 21 -5.76 19.61 -12.58
N ALA A 22 -6.83 18.84 -12.39
CA ALA A 22 -8.16 19.15 -12.92
C ALA A 22 -8.72 20.48 -12.37
N ALA A 23 -8.47 20.77 -11.09
CA ALA A 23 -8.89 22.02 -10.46
C ALA A 23 -8.03 23.24 -10.84
N THR A 24 -6.81 23.02 -11.37
CA THR A 24 -5.84 24.10 -11.61
C THR A 24 -5.62 24.38 -13.11
N LEU A 25 -5.79 23.38 -13.99
CA LEU A 25 -5.62 23.57 -15.43
C LEU A 25 -6.94 23.99 -16.10
N GLU A 26 -7.08 25.29 -16.36
CA GLU A 26 -7.87 25.77 -17.51
C GLU A 26 -7.02 25.60 -18.78
N ALA A 27 -6.97 24.37 -19.31
CA ALA A 27 -6.29 24.04 -20.56
C ALA A 27 -7.23 23.34 -21.53
N ASP A 28 -6.89 23.37 -22.81
CA ASP A 28 -7.59 22.61 -23.85
C ASP A 28 -7.56 21.11 -23.54
N ASP A 29 -8.60 20.38 -23.95
CA ASP A 29 -8.77 18.96 -23.62
C ASP A 29 -7.61 18.07 -24.09
N TRP A 30 -6.93 18.45 -25.18
CA TRP A 30 -5.74 17.75 -25.67
C TRP A 30 -4.54 17.91 -24.73
N ALA A 31 -4.38 19.06 -24.08
CA ALA A 31 -3.30 19.31 -23.10
C ALA A 31 -3.60 18.67 -21.75
N LYS A 32 -4.89 18.58 -21.37
CA LYS A 32 -5.32 17.84 -20.17
C LYS A 32 -5.08 16.34 -20.31
N ALA A 33 -5.35 15.77 -21.49
CA ALA A 33 -5.12 14.35 -21.76
C ALA A 33 -3.64 13.94 -21.68
N GLU A 34 -2.74 14.83 -22.10
CA GLU A 34 -1.29 14.62 -22.04
C GLU A 34 -0.71 14.83 -20.63
N ALA A 35 -1.24 15.81 -19.87
CA ALA A 35 -0.70 16.21 -18.57
C ALA A 35 -1.32 15.51 -17.34
N MET A 36 -2.50 14.88 -17.48
CA MET A 36 -3.11 14.11 -16.39
C MET A 36 -2.32 12.82 -16.12
N PRO A 37 -2.21 12.37 -14.85
CA PRO A 37 -1.76 11.01 -14.56
C PRO A 37 -2.57 10.05 -15.41
N SER A 38 -1.90 9.19 -16.19
CA SER A 38 -2.57 8.46 -17.26
C SER A 38 -3.71 7.62 -16.68
N ASP A 39 -4.92 7.76 -17.22
CA ASP A 39 -6.06 6.93 -16.83
C ASP A 39 -5.75 5.43 -16.97
N ASP A 40 -4.83 5.08 -17.87
CA ASP A 40 -4.28 3.74 -18.02
C ASP A 40 -3.48 3.27 -16.79
N GLU A 41 -2.70 4.17 -16.17
CA GLU A 41 -1.93 3.85 -14.97
C GLU A 41 -2.84 3.62 -13.77
N ILE A 42 -3.81 4.50 -13.53
CA ILE A 42 -4.83 4.32 -12.48
C ILE A 42 -5.59 3.00 -12.70
N ARG A 43 -6.00 2.70 -13.94
CA ARG A 43 -6.67 1.43 -14.29
C ARG A 43 -5.78 0.22 -14.05
N ARG A 44 -4.49 0.30 -14.37
CA ARG A 44 -3.51 -0.78 -14.18
C ARG A 44 -3.26 -1.05 -12.70
N VAL A 45 -3.06 -0.02 -11.89
CA VAL A 45 -2.83 -0.14 -10.43
C VAL A 45 -4.07 -0.71 -9.74
N ARG A 46 -5.28 -0.23 -10.06
CA ARG A 46 -6.53 -0.79 -9.53
C ARG A 46 -6.70 -2.27 -9.84
N ARG A 47 -6.42 -2.68 -11.08
CA ARG A 47 -6.49 -4.10 -11.50
C ARG A 47 -5.48 -4.97 -10.75
N LEU A 48 -4.28 -4.45 -10.53
CA LEU A 48 -3.24 -5.16 -9.78
C LEU A 48 -3.64 -5.36 -8.31
N ILE A 49 -4.14 -4.31 -7.65
CA ILE A 49 -4.64 -4.40 -6.27
C ILE A 49 -5.76 -5.43 -6.17
N ALA A 50 -6.74 -5.39 -7.09
CA ALA A 50 -7.84 -6.35 -7.11
C ALA A 50 -7.34 -7.79 -7.29
N ARG A 51 -6.41 -8.02 -8.22
CA ARG A 51 -5.82 -9.35 -8.43
C ARG A 51 -5.09 -9.87 -7.19
N ILE A 52 -4.34 -9.02 -6.51
CA ILE A 52 -3.61 -9.39 -5.28
C ILE A 52 -4.59 -9.74 -4.15
N LYS A 53 -5.66 -8.96 -3.98
CA LYS A 53 -6.70 -9.22 -2.98
C LYS A 53 -7.47 -10.52 -3.30
N ASN A 54 -7.93 -10.66 -4.54
CA ASN A 54 -8.68 -11.85 -4.98
C ASN A 54 -7.84 -13.13 -4.95
N GLY A 55 -6.53 -13.04 -5.25
CA GLY A 55 -5.64 -14.21 -5.14
C GLY A 55 -5.51 -14.75 -3.71
N ILE A 56 -5.77 -13.94 -2.69
CA ILE A 56 -5.88 -14.39 -1.29
C ILE A 56 -7.26 -15.03 -1.04
N ASP A 57 -8.31 -14.55 -1.70
CA ASP A 57 -9.67 -15.09 -1.58
C ASP A 57 -9.84 -16.42 -2.32
N GLU A 58 -9.05 -16.67 -3.37
CA GLU A 58 -9.01 -17.92 -4.13
C GLU A 58 -8.27 -19.06 -3.41
N LEU A 59 -7.63 -18.80 -2.26
CA LEU A 59 -7.00 -19.84 -1.44
C LEU A 59 -8.06 -20.76 -0.85
N ASP A 60 -7.94 -22.05 -1.11
CA ASP A 60 -8.73 -23.06 -0.41
C ASP A 60 -8.36 -23.13 1.09
N ASP A 61 -9.19 -23.80 1.89
CA ASP A 61 -9.01 -23.88 3.35
C ASP A 61 -7.65 -24.49 3.75
N THR A 62 -7.10 -25.39 2.93
CA THR A 62 -5.82 -26.06 3.19
C THR A 62 -4.67 -25.10 2.91
N GLN A 63 -4.69 -24.43 1.75
CA GLN A 63 -3.71 -23.43 1.37
C GLN A 63 -3.71 -22.23 2.32
N ARG A 64 -4.90 -21.82 2.80
CA ARG A 64 -5.04 -20.78 3.83
C ARG A 64 -4.42 -21.21 5.15
N ALA A 65 -4.67 -22.44 5.60
CA ALA A 65 -4.08 -22.98 6.83
C ALA A 65 -2.55 -23.08 6.74
N GLU A 66 -2.00 -23.49 5.60
CA GLU A 66 -0.54 -23.52 5.37
C GLU A 66 0.07 -22.11 5.38
N PHE A 67 -0.60 -21.14 4.74
CA PHE A 67 -0.16 -19.74 4.75
C PHE A 67 -0.17 -19.15 6.17
N ASP A 68 -1.23 -19.38 6.93
CA ASP A 68 -1.35 -18.90 8.32
C ASP A 68 -0.28 -19.52 9.23
N GLN A 69 0.05 -20.80 9.03
CA GLN A 69 1.16 -21.45 9.72
C GLN A 69 2.52 -20.82 9.37
N ALA A 70 2.79 -20.57 8.08
CA ALA A 70 4.01 -19.90 7.65
C ALA A 70 4.13 -18.48 8.24
N VAL A 71 3.04 -17.71 8.26
CA VAL A 71 2.98 -16.38 8.89
C VAL A 71 3.20 -16.47 10.39
N ALA A 72 2.62 -17.47 11.07
CA ALA A 72 2.81 -17.67 12.50
C ALA A 72 4.28 -17.99 12.86
N VAL A 73 4.96 -18.79 12.05
CA VAL A 73 6.40 -19.08 12.18
C VAL A 73 7.22 -17.80 12.02
N LEU A 74 6.94 -17.00 11.00
CA LEU A 74 7.63 -15.71 10.78
C LEU A 74 7.38 -14.72 11.93
N ARG A 75 6.15 -14.63 12.42
CA ARG A 75 5.79 -13.76 13.56
C ARG A 75 6.50 -14.20 14.84
N ARG A 76 6.55 -15.51 15.10
CA ARG A 76 7.29 -16.08 16.23
C ARG A 76 8.78 -15.80 16.12
N GLY A 77 9.37 -15.92 14.92
CA GLY A 77 10.77 -15.56 14.68
C GLY A 77 11.07 -14.08 14.94
N ARG A 78 10.14 -13.18 14.59
CA ARG A 78 10.26 -11.73 14.86
C ARG A 78 10.09 -11.37 16.35
N GLN A 79 9.20 -12.05 17.06
CA GLN A 79 8.91 -11.82 18.48
C GLN A 79 9.94 -12.48 19.42
N GLY A 80 10.47 -13.65 19.03
CA GLY A 80 11.38 -14.46 19.84
C GLY A 80 12.86 -14.06 19.76
N GLY A 81 13.22 -13.00 19.03
CA GLY A 81 14.58 -12.45 19.04
C GLY A 81 15.67 -13.33 18.41
N VAL A 82 15.31 -14.39 17.68
CA VAL A 82 16.29 -15.15 16.90
C VAL A 82 16.79 -14.25 15.77
N LEU A 83 18.04 -13.80 15.88
CA LEU A 83 18.66 -12.81 15.00
C LEU A 83 19.05 -13.44 13.65
N LEU A 84 18.09 -14.03 12.94
CA LEU A 84 18.31 -14.62 11.63
C LEU A 84 18.17 -13.57 10.52
N GLY A 85 18.89 -12.46 10.63
CA GLY A 85 18.97 -11.44 9.56
C GLY A 85 17.64 -10.86 9.05
N MET A 86 16.53 -11.02 9.78
CA MET A 86 15.21 -10.61 9.31
C MET A 86 15.06 -9.08 9.41
N PRO A 87 14.64 -8.38 8.34
CA PRO A 87 14.46 -6.94 8.37
C PRO A 87 13.38 -6.58 9.40
N ARG A 88 13.77 -5.80 10.43
CA ARG A 88 12.85 -5.23 11.40
C ARG A 88 12.19 -4.01 10.78
N ILE A 89 10.88 -4.10 10.54
CA ILE A 89 10.08 -2.89 10.28
C ILE A 89 9.92 -2.21 11.64
N GLN A 90 10.65 -1.12 11.85
CA GLN A 90 10.56 -0.34 13.09
C GLN A 90 9.16 0.30 13.15
N PRO A 91 8.36 0.05 14.20
CA PRO A 91 7.11 0.77 14.39
C PRO A 91 7.39 2.28 14.44
N PRO A 92 6.52 3.14 13.86
CA PRO A 92 6.69 4.58 13.97
C PRO A 92 6.73 4.99 15.44
N LEU A 93 7.74 5.77 15.79
CA LEU A 93 7.99 6.26 17.15
C LEU A 93 6.76 7.09 17.60
N PRO A 94 6.20 6.87 18.81
CA PRO A 94 5.08 7.66 19.30
C PRO A 94 5.50 9.14 19.40
N ASP A 95 4.63 10.00 18.86
CA ASP A 95 4.83 11.45 18.74
C ASP A 95 4.96 12.11 20.12
N PRO A 96 6.10 12.74 20.45
CA PRO A 96 6.27 13.43 21.73
C PRO A 96 5.50 14.75 21.72
N ARG A 97 4.20 14.71 22.02
CA ARG A 97 3.43 15.92 22.29
C ARG A 97 3.97 16.59 23.56
N PRO A 98 4.42 17.86 23.52
CA PRO A 98 4.73 18.57 24.75
C PRO A 98 3.43 18.97 25.44
N GLU A 99 3.19 18.42 26.62
CA GLU A 99 2.15 18.87 27.54
C GLU A 99 2.42 20.34 27.88
N ARG A 100 1.55 21.24 27.41
CA ARG A 100 1.53 22.64 27.82
C ARG A 100 1.05 22.70 29.27
N SER A 101 1.95 22.86 30.22
CA SER A 101 1.61 23.27 31.60
C SER A 101 1.05 24.70 31.59
N ALA A 102 -0.02 24.87 32.36
CA ALA A 102 -0.75 26.12 32.61
C ALA A 102 -0.01 27.03 33.60
#